data_AF-A0A925R7Z6-F1
#
_entry.id   AF-A0A925R7Z6-F1
#
_cell.length_a   1.000
_cell.length_b   1.000
_cell.length_c   1.000
_cell.angle_alpha   90.00
_cell.angle_beta   90.00
_cell.angle_gamma   90.00
#
_symmetry.space_group_name_H-M   'P 1'
#
loop_
_entity.id
_entity.type
_entity.pdbx_description
1 polymer ?
#
loop_
_entity_poly.entity_id
_entity_poly.type
_entity_poly.pdbx_seq_one_letter_code
_entity_poly.pdbx_strand_id
1 'polypeptide(L)'
;MRIGQKQVYGKVKIVESAFGFKMGDPTQWRLKKALSGGGAMMDVGIYAIQAARISTGEEPLYVTAQEFKTDKIKFNEVDETILWQMEFPSGAVSNSLTTYA
;
A
#
# COMPACT_ATOMS: atom_id res chain seq x y z
N MET A 1 -2.28 -1.19 17.63
CA MET A 1 -2.36 -2.67 17.76
C MET A 1 -1.66 -3.14 19.03
N ARG A 2 -2.28 -4.00 19.87
CA ARG A 2 -1.72 -4.40 21.18
C ARG A 2 -0.29 -4.94 21.10
N ILE A 3 -0.02 -5.84 20.15
CA ILE A 3 1.26 -6.56 20.09
C ILE A 3 2.41 -5.62 19.73
N GLY A 4 2.27 -4.82 18.65
CA GLY A 4 3.31 -3.89 18.20
C GLY A 4 3.47 -2.67 19.11
N GLN A 5 2.37 -1.97 19.43
CA GLN A 5 2.43 -0.72 20.19
C GLN A 5 2.81 -0.92 21.66
N LYS A 6 2.42 -2.06 22.28
CA LYS A 6 2.87 -2.40 23.64
C LYS A 6 4.18 -3.20 23.64
N GLN A 7 4.79 -3.43 22.47
CA GLN A 7 6.07 -4.12 22.32
C GLN A 7 6.11 -5.45 23.09
N VAL A 8 5.03 -6.23 23.01
CA VAL A 8 4.85 -7.48 23.78
C VAL A 8 5.99 -8.46 23.50
N TYR A 9 6.54 -8.42 22.29
CA TYR A 9 7.68 -9.23 21.85
C TYR A 9 8.91 -8.37 21.51
N GLY A 10 8.99 -7.15 22.05
CA GLY A 10 10.01 -6.17 21.71
C GLY A 10 9.58 -5.17 20.64
N LYS A 11 10.51 -4.30 20.24
CA LYS A 11 10.28 -3.23 19.27
C LYS A 11 9.98 -3.80 17.87
N VAL A 12 9.01 -3.21 17.18
CA VAL A 12 8.77 -3.48 15.76
C VAL A 12 10.00 -3.02 14.97
N LYS A 13 10.49 -3.88 14.06
CA LYS A 13 11.64 -3.56 13.18
C LYS A 13 11.23 -3.50 11.72
N ILE A 14 10.41 -4.46 11.29
CA ILE A 14 9.94 -4.60 9.92
C ILE A 14 8.43 -4.82 9.94
N VAL A 15 7.71 -4.17 9.03
CA VAL A 15 6.31 -4.49 8.70
C VAL A 15 6.21 -4.88 7.23
N GLU A 16 5.74 -6.09 6.96
CA GLU A 16 5.38 -6.51 5.61
C GLU A 16 3.87 -6.48 5.47
N SER A 17 3.37 -5.73 4.49
CA SER A 17 1.94 -5.59 4.26
C SER A 17 1.63 -5.50 2.77
N ALA A 18 0.77 -6.39 2.29
CA ALA A 18 0.36 -6.41 0.91
C ALA A 18 -1.14 -6.66 0.78
N PHE A 19 -1.76 -6.02 -0.21
CA PHE A 19 -3.13 -6.32 -0.61
C PHE A 19 -3.26 -6.11 -2.12
N GLY A 20 -3.60 -7.16 -2.85
CA GLY A 20 -4.04 -7.05 -4.23
C GLY A 20 -5.15 -8.02 -4.57
N PHE A 21 -5.75 -7.82 -5.74
CA PHE A 21 -6.68 -8.74 -6.37
C PHE A 21 -6.67 -8.51 -7.88
N LYS A 22 -7.03 -9.54 -8.65
CA LYS A 22 -7.13 -9.41 -10.10
C LYS A 22 -8.31 -8.51 -10.49
N MET A 23 -8.01 -7.35 -11.05
CA MET A 23 -9.04 -6.42 -11.52
C MET A 23 -9.80 -7.02 -12.71
N GLY A 24 -11.13 -6.90 -12.69
CA GLY A 24 -12.03 -7.46 -13.69
C GLY A 24 -12.30 -6.51 -14.87
N ASP A 25 -13.57 -6.14 -15.00
CA ASP A 25 -14.12 -5.28 -16.06
C ASP A 25 -13.36 -3.95 -16.20
N PRO A 26 -12.78 -3.63 -17.38
CA PRO A 26 -12.03 -2.40 -17.62
C PRO A 26 -12.90 -1.13 -17.61
N THR A 27 -14.23 -1.25 -17.71
CA THR A 27 -15.13 -0.09 -17.82
C THR A 27 -15.62 0.45 -16.47
N GLN A 28 -15.30 -0.25 -15.38
CA GLN A 28 -15.76 0.08 -14.03
C GLN A 28 -15.14 1.37 -13.48
N TRP A 29 -15.82 1.98 -12.51
CA TRP A 29 -15.44 3.29 -11.97
C TRP A 29 -14.06 3.32 -11.28
N ARG A 30 -13.58 2.20 -10.72
CA ARG A 30 -12.25 2.09 -10.08
C ARG A 30 -11.09 2.32 -11.04
N LEU A 31 -11.32 2.14 -12.35
CA LEU A 31 -10.33 2.35 -13.39
C LEU A 31 -10.45 3.72 -14.07
N LYS A 32 -11.36 4.57 -13.59
CA LYS A 32 -11.57 5.94 -14.08
C LYS A 32 -11.00 6.93 -13.07
N LYS A 33 -9.88 7.58 -13.39
CA LYS A 33 -9.15 8.43 -12.45
C LYS A 33 -10.02 9.55 -11.87
N ALA A 34 -10.92 10.10 -12.68
CA ALA A 34 -11.85 11.15 -12.27
C ALA A 34 -12.86 10.71 -11.19
N LEU A 35 -13.14 9.40 -11.07
CA LEU A 35 -14.08 8.86 -10.09
C LEU A 35 -13.36 8.23 -8.89
N SER A 36 -12.22 7.57 -9.12
CA SER A 36 -11.51 6.83 -8.07
C SER A 36 -10.36 7.59 -7.42
N GLY A 37 -9.83 8.63 -8.07
CA GLY A 37 -8.64 9.36 -7.61
C GLY A 37 -7.31 8.63 -7.81
N GLY A 38 -7.34 7.32 -8.15
CA GLY A 38 -6.17 6.48 -8.39
C GLY A 38 -6.57 5.01 -8.58
N GLY A 39 -5.58 4.12 -8.62
CA GLY A 39 -5.76 2.70 -8.93
C GLY A 39 -5.68 1.83 -7.69
N ALA A 40 -4.86 0.78 -7.77
CA ALA A 40 -4.69 -0.19 -6.70
C ALA A 40 -4.27 0.46 -5.38
N MET A 41 -3.50 1.56 -5.42
CA MET A 41 -3.12 2.32 -4.23
C MET A 41 -4.32 2.90 -3.48
N MET A 42 -5.24 3.53 -4.20
CA MET A 42 -6.39 4.21 -3.58
C MET A 42 -7.47 3.24 -3.11
N ASP A 43 -7.66 2.12 -3.81
CA ASP A 43 -8.71 1.14 -3.48
C ASP A 43 -8.28 0.20 -2.34
N VAL A 44 -7.12 -0.43 -2.46
CA VAL A 44 -6.68 -1.48 -1.50
C VAL A 44 -5.30 -1.26 -0.89
N GLY A 45 -4.44 -0.46 -1.52
CA GLY A 45 -3.12 -0.10 -0.96
C GLY A 45 -3.21 0.64 0.37
N ILE A 46 -4.30 1.39 0.57
CA ILE A 46 -4.62 2.08 1.83
C ILE A 46 -4.64 1.15 3.05
N TYR A 47 -5.07 -0.11 2.89
CA TYR A 47 -5.08 -1.07 4.00
C TYR A 47 -3.66 -1.47 4.41
N ALA A 48 -2.74 -1.62 3.45
CA ALA A 48 -1.33 -1.89 3.76
C ALA A 48 -0.67 -0.70 4.46
N ILE A 49 -0.96 0.54 4.01
CA ILE A 49 -0.51 1.76 4.70
C ILE A 49 -1.06 1.80 6.13
N GLN A 50 -2.36 1.54 6.31
CA GLN A 50 -2.99 1.52 7.62
C GLN A 50 -2.38 0.43 8.50
N ALA A 51 -2.17 -0.77 7.98
CA ALA A 51 -1.59 -1.90 8.71
C ALA A 51 -0.21 -1.54 9.26
N ALA A 52 0.64 -0.89 8.47
CA ALA A 52 1.94 -0.42 8.94
C ALA A 52 1.80 0.62 10.08
N ARG A 53 0.98 1.66 9.88
CA ARG A 53 0.76 2.71 10.87
C ARG A 53 0.18 2.19 12.19
N ILE A 54 -0.79 1.29 12.16
CA ILE A 54 -1.40 0.74 13.40
C ILE A 54 -0.49 -0.27 14.09
N SER A 55 0.42 -0.92 13.35
CA SER A 55 1.39 -1.88 13.88
C SER A 55 2.50 -1.17 14.62
N THR A 56 3.06 -0.10 14.05
CA THR A 56 4.08 0.74 14.69
C THR A 56 3.46 1.68 15.73
N GLY A 57 2.26 2.20 15.47
CA GLY A 57 1.67 3.30 16.23
C GLY A 57 2.28 4.65 15.89
N GLU A 58 2.88 4.76 14.71
CA GLU A 58 3.69 5.89 14.29
C GLU A 58 3.28 6.36 12.89
N GLU A 59 3.66 7.60 12.56
CA GLU A 59 3.55 8.14 11.21
C GLU A 59 4.89 8.01 10.47
N PRO A 60 4.89 7.69 9.17
CA PRO A 60 6.13 7.58 8.42
C PRO A 60 6.79 8.94 8.19
N LEU A 61 8.12 8.98 8.23
CA LEU A 61 8.95 10.15 7.93
C LEU A 61 9.38 10.21 6.47
N TYR A 62 9.64 9.05 5.87
CA TYR A 62 10.11 8.93 4.49
C TYR A 62 9.33 7.84 3.77
N VAL A 63 9.11 8.05 2.47
CA VAL A 63 8.44 7.10 1.59
C VAL A 63 9.20 7.03 0.27
N THR A 64 9.50 5.82 -0.18
CA THR A 64 9.97 5.54 -1.54
C THR A 64 8.97 4.61 -2.21
N ALA A 65 8.73 4.77 -3.51
CA ALA A 65 7.77 3.96 -4.24
C ALA A 65 8.21 3.71 -5.68
N GLN A 66 7.77 2.59 -6.24
CA GLN A 66 7.95 2.20 -7.63
C GLN A 66 6.63 1.64 -8.17
N GLU A 67 6.20 2.16 -9.31
CA GLU A 67 4.97 1.73 -10.00
C GLU A 67 5.32 0.91 -11.25
N PHE A 68 4.56 -0.16 -11.49
CA PHE A 68 4.66 -0.99 -12.68
C PHE A 68 3.27 -1.33 -13.23
N LYS A 69 3.19 -1.47 -14.56
CA LYS A 69 1.97 -1.91 -15.28
C LYS A 69 2.29 -3.03 -16.25
N THR A 70 1.54 -4.12 -16.18
CA THR A 70 1.56 -5.23 -17.13
C THR A 70 0.61 -4.98 -18.31
N ASP A 71 -0.49 -4.25 -18.10
CA ASP A 71 -1.46 -3.87 -19.15
C ASP A 71 -1.66 -2.34 -19.20
N LYS A 72 -0.92 -1.69 -20.08
CA LYS A 72 -0.98 -0.22 -20.24
C LYS A 72 -2.28 0.27 -20.89
N ILE A 73 -3.07 -0.59 -21.51
CA ILE A 73 -4.34 -0.22 -22.12
C ILE A 73 -5.42 -0.21 -21.03
N LYS A 74 -5.51 -1.30 -20.25
CA LYS A 74 -6.49 -1.44 -19.17
C LYS A 74 -6.27 -0.44 -18.03
N PHE A 75 -5.01 -0.19 -17.69
CA PHE A 75 -4.64 0.70 -16.58
C PHE A 75 -4.09 2.04 -17.10
N ASN A 76 -4.60 2.54 -18.22
CA ASN A 76 -4.12 3.79 -18.82
C ASN A 76 -4.32 5.02 -17.92
N GLU A 77 -5.38 5.05 -17.11
CA GLU A 77 -5.75 6.19 -16.26
C GLU A 77 -5.25 6.08 -14.82
N VAL A 78 -4.98 4.87 -14.33
CA VAL A 78 -4.72 4.59 -12.91
C VAL A 78 -3.54 3.65 -12.72
N ASP A 79 -2.95 3.61 -11.52
CA ASP A 79 -1.88 2.65 -11.18
C ASP A 79 -2.38 1.20 -11.12
N GLU A 80 -1.51 0.26 -11.50
CA GLU A 80 -1.80 -1.18 -11.44
C GLU A 80 -1.10 -1.83 -10.24
N THR A 81 0.23 -1.76 -10.21
CA THR A 81 1.05 -2.33 -9.14
C THR A 81 1.97 -1.26 -8.60
N ILE A 82 1.95 -1.07 -7.28
CA ILE A 82 2.90 -0.19 -6.60
C ILE A 82 3.57 -0.97 -5.48
N LEU A 83 4.89 -0.91 -5.47
CA LEU A 83 5.77 -1.32 -4.38
C LEU A 83 6.22 -0.06 -3.65
N TRP A 84 6.20 -0.07 -2.32
CA TRP A 84 6.69 1.08 -1.54
C TRP A 84 7.33 0.67 -0.24
N GLN A 85 8.18 1.55 0.26
CA GLN A 85 8.77 1.47 1.60
C GLN A 85 8.42 2.70 2.40
N MET A 86 8.25 2.52 3.72
CA MET A 86 8.03 3.61 4.66
C MET A 86 8.98 3.48 5.85
N GLU A 87 9.61 4.58 6.23
CA GLU A 87 10.50 4.64 7.40
C GLU A 87 9.82 5.40 8.55
N PHE A 88 9.90 4.88 9.78
CA PHE A 88 9.22 5.42 10.96
C PHE A 88 10.22 5.99 11.98
N PRO A 89 9.80 6.90 12.90
CA PRO A 89 10.65 7.49 13.93
C PRO A 89 11.43 6.49 14.80
N SER A 90 10.85 5.32 15.08
CA SER A 90 11.50 4.24 15.83
C SER A 90 12.63 3.54 15.07
N GLY A 91 12.81 3.85 13.79
CA GLY A 91 13.69 3.13 12.87
C GLY A 91 13.05 1.88 12.26
N ALA A 92 11.77 1.61 12.55
CA ALA A 92 11.03 0.56 11.86
C ALA A 92 10.87 0.90 10.37
N VAL A 93 10.88 -0.12 9.52
CA VAL A 93 10.67 0.00 8.07
C VAL A 93 9.49 -0.86 7.65
N SER A 94 8.64 -0.34 6.77
CA SER A 94 7.64 -1.15 6.08
C SER A 94 8.09 -1.45 4.67
N ASN A 95 7.92 -2.70 4.22
CA ASN A 95 7.96 -3.11 2.82
C ASN A 95 6.55 -3.50 2.40
N SER A 96 5.99 -2.81 1.41
CA SER A 96 4.59 -2.95 1.07
C SER A 96 4.32 -3.06 -0.42
N LEU A 97 3.20 -3.68 -0.76
CA LEU A 97 2.75 -3.88 -2.14
C LEU A 97 1.22 -3.75 -2.25
N THR A 98 0.79 -3.23 -3.40
CA THR A 98 -0.59 -3.28 -3.86
C THR A 98 -0.61 -3.66 -5.32
N THR A 99 -1.61 -4.43 -5.75
CA THR A 99 -1.73 -4.81 -7.15
C THR A 99 -3.16 -5.09 -7.60
N TYR A 100 -3.45 -4.71 -8.84
CA TYR A 100 -4.62 -5.12 -9.61
C TYR A 100 -4.38 -6.28 -10.58
N ALA A 101 -3.18 -6.88 -10.56
CA ALA A 101 -2.81 -8.03 -11.39
C ALA A 101 -3.31 -9.36 -10.80
#